data_AF-A0A968M131-F1
#
_entry.id   AF-A0A968M131-F1
#
_cell.length_a   1.000
_cell.length_b   1.000
_cell.length_c   1.000
_cell.angle_alpha   90.00
_cell.angle_beta   90.00
_cell.angle_gamma   90.00
#
_symmetry.space_group_name_H-M   'P 1'
#
loop_
_entity.id
_entity.type
_entity.pdbx_description
1 polymer ?
#
loop_
_entity_poly.entity_id
_entity_poly.type
_entity_poly.pdbx_seq_one_letter_code
_entity_poly.pdbx_strand_id
1 'polypeptide(L)'
;MMSITHCAIATAGTSLILGTASPLALGLSIIGSQLPDLDTTTSTVGKIFFPISSWIEDRFPHRSVTHCLLATAAIAIVSISIGYFLGDIKTAIALPLGHLLSCFSDTFTKQGVQLFYPEPVWAISVSNPRRRLKTGGAGELWVLGIAIALLCFGIYLANGGGISQKVSQSLGLKDGVIELYNQKASTNQVYANITGVWASDRTSADGKYLIIANEGNEFIVSDEKGIYKTGEQIITSKVSTVVGSVAKTEIKSISFDDEEAIAQLSELQQTYPGAEIYLTGELAIDFPEDVKIPVEPNQMVTAELVGSSLKFNYCGLERAIALLKGQYAVGTIEIRIVQS
;
A
#
# COMPACT_ATOMS: atom_id res chain seq x y z
N MET A 1 -27.46 -13.74 15.43
CA MET A 1 -28.29 -13.19 14.32
C MET A 1 -28.44 -14.27 13.25
N MET A 2 -28.89 -13.96 12.02
CA MET A 2 -28.76 -14.88 10.88
C MET A 2 -27.26 -15.04 10.54
N SER A 3 -26.87 -16.25 10.18
CA SER A 3 -25.50 -16.59 9.75
C SER A 3 -24.98 -15.65 8.64
N ILE A 4 -25.82 -15.36 7.63
CA ILE A 4 -25.47 -14.47 6.51
C ILE A 4 -25.18 -13.04 7.00
N THR A 5 -25.93 -12.54 7.98
CA THR A 5 -25.70 -11.22 8.58
C THR A 5 -24.35 -11.16 9.28
N HIS A 6 -23.97 -12.21 10.01
CA HIS A 6 -22.64 -12.29 10.62
C HIS A 6 -21.52 -12.30 9.58
N CYS A 7 -21.66 -13.09 8.50
CA CYS A 7 -20.69 -13.10 7.41
C CYS A 7 -20.50 -11.71 6.80
N ALA A 8 -21.61 -11.00 6.53
CA ALA A 8 -21.57 -9.67 5.93
C ALA A 8 -20.92 -8.63 6.86
N ILE A 9 -21.27 -8.62 8.16
CA ILE A 9 -20.67 -7.71 9.14
C ILE A 9 -19.17 -8.01 9.31
N ALA A 10 -18.80 -9.28 9.43
CA ALA A 10 -17.41 -9.69 9.62
C ALA A 10 -16.54 -9.33 8.41
N THR A 11 -17.01 -9.61 7.19
CA THR A 11 -16.26 -9.27 5.97
C THR A 11 -16.18 -7.76 5.74
N ALA A 12 -17.28 -7.02 5.96
CA ALA A 12 -17.28 -5.57 5.84
C ALA A 12 -16.31 -4.92 6.84
N GLY A 13 -16.37 -5.33 8.10
CA GLY A 13 -15.47 -4.83 9.14
C GLY A 13 -14.02 -5.20 8.87
N THR A 14 -13.75 -6.44 8.43
CA THR A 14 -12.40 -6.88 8.06
C THR A 14 -11.83 -6.07 6.91
N SER A 15 -12.61 -5.86 5.85
CA SER A 15 -12.17 -5.07 4.70
C SER A 15 -11.86 -3.62 5.09
N LEU A 16 -12.70 -2.99 5.91
CA LEU A 16 -12.52 -1.60 6.33
C LEU A 16 -11.39 -1.41 7.36
N ILE A 17 -11.31 -2.28 8.37
CA ILE A 17 -10.33 -2.17 9.46
C ILE A 17 -8.94 -2.54 8.98
N LEU A 18 -8.81 -3.65 8.24
CA LEU A 18 -7.51 -4.09 7.73
C LEU A 18 -7.14 -3.46 6.38
N GLY A 19 -8.07 -2.72 5.75
CA GLY A 19 -7.86 -2.11 4.44
C GLY A 19 -7.59 -3.13 3.33
N THR A 20 -8.16 -4.34 3.44
CA THR A 20 -7.87 -5.46 2.54
C THR A 20 -9.06 -5.84 1.66
N ALA A 21 -8.75 -6.24 0.43
CA ALA A 21 -9.67 -6.92 -0.49
C ALA A 21 -9.24 -8.38 -0.75
N SER A 22 -8.25 -8.90 -0.02
CA SER A 22 -7.73 -10.24 -0.26
C SER A 22 -8.81 -11.29 0.03
N PRO A 23 -9.10 -12.21 -0.91
CA PRO A 23 -10.11 -13.25 -0.71
C PRO A 23 -9.82 -14.13 0.51
N LEU A 24 -8.54 -14.38 0.82
CA LEU A 24 -8.13 -15.20 1.96
C LEU A 24 -8.53 -14.55 3.29
N ALA A 25 -8.15 -13.28 3.52
CA ALA A 25 -8.53 -12.59 4.75
C ALA A 25 -10.05 -12.48 4.91
N LEU A 26 -10.77 -12.15 3.83
CA LEU A 26 -12.24 -12.09 3.87
C LEU A 26 -12.84 -13.47 4.18
N GLY A 27 -12.33 -14.54 3.55
CA GLY A 27 -12.75 -15.92 3.85
C GLY A 27 -12.48 -16.34 5.29
N LEU A 28 -11.32 -15.99 5.85
CA LEU A 28 -11.00 -16.24 7.25
C LEU A 28 -11.94 -15.50 8.20
N SER A 29 -12.31 -14.26 7.87
CA SER A 29 -13.30 -13.51 8.66
C SER A 29 -14.69 -14.13 8.62
N ILE A 30 -15.09 -14.71 7.48
CA ILE A 30 -16.33 -15.49 7.36
C ILE A 30 -16.26 -16.68 8.30
N ILE A 31 -15.20 -17.49 8.21
CA ILE A 31 -15.02 -18.67 9.08
C ILE A 31 -15.08 -18.25 10.55
N GLY A 32 -14.29 -17.23 10.92
CA GLY A 32 -14.25 -16.69 12.28
C GLY A 32 -15.62 -16.23 12.79
N SER A 33 -16.42 -15.60 11.91
CA SER A 33 -17.78 -15.13 12.27
C SER A 33 -18.75 -16.24 12.64
N GLN A 34 -18.52 -17.46 12.16
CA GLN A 34 -19.40 -18.62 12.38
C GLN A 34 -18.95 -19.51 13.54
N LEU A 35 -17.71 -19.35 14.02
CA LEU A 35 -17.19 -20.10 15.17
C LEU A 35 -18.01 -19.94 16.46
N PRO A 36 -18.61 -18.77 16.78
CA PRO A 36 -19.42 -18.65 17.99
C PRO A 36 -20.59 -19.65 18.02
N ASP A 37 -21.25 -19.87 16.88
CA ASP A 37 -22.42 -20.76 16.75
C ASP A 37 -22.07 -22.27 16.87
N LEU A 38 -20.82 -22.62 17.16
CA LEU A 38 -20.39 -24.00 17.46
C LEU A 38 -21.05 -24.52 18.76
N ASP A 39 -21.59 -23.65 19.60
CA ASP A 39 -22.26 -23.99 20.87
C ASP A 39 -23.69 -24.55 20.76
N THR A 40 -24.26 -24.67 19.55
CA THR A 40 -25.59 -25.28 19.35
C THR A 40 -25.61 -26.27 18.19
N THR A 41 -26.21 -27.45 18.40
CA THR A 41 -26.40 -28.49 17.38
C THR A 41 -27.38 -28.08 16.27
N THR A 42 -28.09 -26.97 16.44
CA THR A 42 -29.07 -26.49 15.45
C THR A 42 -28.42 -25.70 14.31
N SER A 43 -27.28 -25.05 14.56
CA SER A 43 -26.57 -24.23 13.59
C SER A 43 -25.84 -25.08 12.54
N THR A 44 -25.51 -24.49 11.39
CA THR A 44 -24.74 -25.19 10.35
C THR A 44 -23.37 -25.62 10.86
N VAL A 45 -22.68 -24.74 11.59
CA VAL A 45 -21.36 -25.05 12.17
C VAL A 45 -21.47 -26.12 13.24
N GLY A 46 -22.43 -26.01 14.16
CA GLY A 46 -22.63 -27.01 15.19
C GLY A 46 -22.97 -28.40 14.63
N LYS A 47 -23.69 -28.48 13.51
CA LYS A 47 -23.92 -29.75 12.80
C LYS A 47 -22.64 -30.36 12.23
N ILE A 48 -21.75 -29.52 11.68
CA ILE A 48 -20.46 -29.96 11.14
C ILE A 48 -19.54 -30.49 12.26
N PHE A 49 -19.55 -29.82 13.41
CA PHE A 49 -18.69 -30.16 14.56
C PHE A 49 -19.36 -31.09 15.59
N PHE A 50 -20.43 -31.79 15.21
CA PHE A 50 -20.97 -32.85 16.06
C PHE A 50 -19.90 -33.95 16.27
N PRO A 51 -19.64 -34.42 17.51
CA PRO A 51 -20.42 -34.27 18.75
C PRO A 51 -19.99 -33.12 19.69
N ILE A 52 -18.98 -32.33 19.34
CA ILE A 52 -18.44 -31.26 20.19
C ILE A 52 -19.52 -30.22 20.51
N SER A 53 -20.32 -29.85 19.51
CA SER A 53 -21.43 -28.91 19.67
C SER A 53 -22.47 -29.38 20.69
N SER A 54 -22.85 -30.66 20.67
CA SER A 54 -23.76 -31.25 21.66
C SER A 54 -23.17 -31.20 23.06
N TRP A 55 -21.87 -31.51 23.20
CA TRP A 55 -21.21 -31.48 24.50
C TRP A 55 -21.21 -30.08 25.12
N ILE A 56 -21.05 -29.03 24.30
CA ILE A 56 -21.11 -27.63 24.72
C ILE A 56 -22.55 -27.23 25.06
N GLU A 57 -23.50 -27.53 24.16
CA GLU A 57 -24.92 -27.19 24.30
C GLU A 57 -25.53 -27.78 25.59
N ASP A 58 -25.12 -28.98 25.98
CA ASP A 58 -25.57 -29.64 27.22
C ASP A 58 -25.04 -28.96 28.51
N ARG A 59 -23.95 -28.19 28.43
CA ARG A 59 -23.23 -27.64 29.59
C ARG A 59 -23.36 -26.13 29.74
N PHE A 60 -23.52 -25.43 28.62
CA PHE A 60 -23.45 -23.99 28.57
C PHE A 60 -24.66 -23.41 27.81
N PRO A 61 -25.25 -22.30 28.31
CA PRO A 61 -26.28 -21.60 27.55
C PRO A 61 -25.75 -21.14 26.20
N HIS A 62 -26.55 -21.23 25.14
CA HIS A 62 -26.20 -20.62 23.86
C HIS A 62 -25.89 -19.12 24.03
N ARG A 63 -24.84 -18.65 23.36
CA ARG A 63 -24.25 -17.30 23.45
C ARG A 63 -23.49 -16.98 24.73
N SER A 64 -22.86 -18.01 25.31
CA SER A 64 -21.96 -17.87 26.45
C SER A 64 -20.49 -18.09 26.08
N VAL A 65 -19.96 -19.28 26.31
CA VAL A 65 -18.53 -19.61 26.26
C VAL A 65 -17.91 -19.35 24.90
N THR A 66 -18.59 -19.68 23.81
CA THR A 66 -18.09 -19.48 22.44
C THR A 66 -18.28 -18.05 21.94
N HIS A 67 -19.07 -17.23 22.63
CA HIS A 67 -19.40 -15.87 22.20
C HIS A 67 -18.76 -14.77 23.07
N CYS A 68 -17.64 -15.10 23.72
CA CYS A 68 -16.97 -14.21 24.66
C CYS A 68 -15.64 -13.67 24.13
N LEU A 69 -15.15 -12.60 24.78
CA LEU A 69 -13.84 -12.03 24.46
C LEU A 69 -12.70 -13.01 24.76
N LEU A 70 -12.85 -13.91 25.74
CA LEU A 70 -11.85 -14.92 26.04
C LEU A 70 -11.72 -15.92 24.88
N ALA A 71 -12.83 -16.37 24.28
CA ALA A 71 -12.82 -17.18 23.07
C ALA A 71 -12.16 -16.43 21.91
N THR A 72 -12.48 -15.14 21.74
CA THR A 72 -11.83 -14.30 20.74
C THR A 72 -10.30 -14.23 20.95
N ALA A 73 -9.85 -14.06 22.18
CA ALA A 73 -8.43 -14.00 22.53
C ALA A 73 -7.72 -15.33 22.27
N ALA A 74 -8.34 -16.46 22.65
CA ALA A 74 -7.81 -17.80 22.37
C ALA A 74 -7.64 -18.04 20.86
N ILE A 75 -8.66 -17.68 20.08
CA ILE A 75 -8.64 -17.74 18.62
C ILE A 75 -7.53 -16.84 18.06
N ALA A 76 -7.37 -15.63 18.61
CA ALA A 76 -6.33 -14.70 18.18
C ALA A 76 -4.93 -15.23 18.44
N ILE A 77 -4.67 -15.81 19.62
CA ILE A 77 -3.38 -16.41 19.96
C ILE A 77 -3.01 -17.49 18.95
N VAL A 78 -3.92 -18.42 18.67
CA VAL A 78 -3.67 -19.52 17.71
C VAL A 78 -3.46 -18.96 16.31
N SER A 79 -4.36 -18.09 15.85
CA SER A 79 -4.31 -17.58 14.48
C SER A 79 -3.09 -16.71 14.22
N ILE A 80 -2.76 -15.80 15.13
CA ILE A 80 -1.58 -14.93 15.02
C ILE A 80 -0.29 -15.76 15.12
N SER A 81 -0.23 -16.78 15.97
CA SER A 81 0.95 -17.67 16.04
C SER A 81 1.20 -18.35 14.69
N ILE A 82 0.14 -18.87 14.05
CA ILE A 82 0.24 -19.45 12.70
C ILE A 82 0.67 -18.38 11.69
N GLY A 83 0.05 -17.20 11.74
CA GLY A 83 0.40 -16.06 10.87
C GLY A 83 1.85 -15.60 11.00
N TYR A 84 2.41 -15.65 12.22
CA TYR A 84 3.81 -15.34 12.48
C TYR A 84 4.75 -16.33 11.78
N PHE A 85 4.49 -17.63 11.88
CA PHE A 85 5.28 -18.65 11.19
C PHE A 85 5.15 -18.61 9.66
N LEU A 86 3.99 -18.15 9.15
CA LEU A 86 3.75 -17.99 7.72
C LEU A 86 4.22 -16.63 7.16
N GLY A 87 4.61 -15.68 8.02
CA GLY A 87 5.02 -14.33 7.61
C GLY A 87 3.86 -13.39 7.22
N ASP A 88 2.60 -13.76 7.48
CA ASP A 88 1.41 -12.94 7.16
C ASP A 88 0.48 -12.79 8.37
N ILE A 89 0.90 -11.91 9.29
CA ILE A 89 0.14 -11.58 10.49
C ILE A 89 -1.14 -10.80 10.14
N LYS A 90 -1.12 -9.96 9.10
CA LYS A 90 -2.27 -9.13 8.71
C LYS A 90 -3.46 -10.01 8.35
N THR A 91 -3.23 -11.03 7.52
CA THR A 91 -4.28 -11.97 7.13
C THR A 91 -4.73 -12.85 8.30
N ALA A 92 -3.81 -13.25 9.17
CA ALA A 92 -4.14 -14.03 10.36
C ALA A 92 -5.10 -13.31 11.31
N ILE A 93 -4.98 -11.99 11.48
CA ILE A 93 -5.89 -11.19 12.33
C ILE A 93 -7.35 -11.24 11.83
N ALA A 94 -7.60 -11.54 10.55
CA ALA A 94 -8.94 -11.54 9.99
C ALA A 94 -9.88 -12.58 10.65
N LEU A 95 -9.35 -13.73 11.06
CA LEU A 95 -10.14 -14.78 11.72
C LEU A 95 -10.66 -14.35 13.10
N PRO A 96 -9.82 -13.94 14.08
CA PRO A 96 -10.32 -13.44 15.37
C PRO A 96 -11.13 -12.15 15.23
N LEU A 97 -10.84 -11.30 14.24
CA LEU A 97 -11.64 -10.12 13.97
C LEU A 97 -13.06 -10.49 13.52
N GLY A 98 -13.21 -11.49 12.64
CA GLY A 98 -14.52 -12.00 12.24
C GLY A 98 -15.34 -12.52 13.41
N HIS A 99 -14.70 -13.25 14.32
CA HIS A 99 -15.31 -13.74 15.57
C HIS A 99 -15.73 -12.59 16.50
N LEU A 100 -14.85 -11.60 16.70
CA LEU A 100 -15.14 -10.45 17.54
C LEU A 100 -16.35 -9.67 17.01
N LEU A 101 -16.38 -9.41 15.70
CA LEU A 101 -17.44 -8.64 15.06
C LEU A 101 -18.78 -9.39 15.11
N SER A 102 -18.79 -10.71 14.94
CA SER A 102 -20.03 -11.49 15.08
C SER A 102 -20.54 -11.47 16.52
N CYS A 103 -19.69 -11.72 17.52
CA CYS A 103 -20.08 -11.65 18.93
C CYS A 103 -20.57 -10.25 19.32
N PHE A 104 -19.84 -9.20 18.93
CA PHE A 104 -20.23 -7.82 19.20
C PHE A 104 -21.57 -7.48 18.56
N SER A 105 -21.82 -7.96 17.34
CA SER A 105 -23.07 -7.74 16.64
C SER A 105 -24.28 -8.39 17.34
N ASP A 106 -24.09 -9.49 18.07
CA ASP A 106 -25.15 -10.12 18.85
C ASP A 106 -25.59 -9.32 20.08
N THR A 107 -24.77 -8.38 20.56
CA THR A 107 -25.16 -7.43 21.64
C THR A 107 -26.34 -6.53 21.24
N PHE A 108 -26.61 -6.39 19.93
CA PHE A 108 -27.74 -5.60 19.41
C PHE A 108 -29.03 -6.42 19.25
N THR A 109 -28.96 -7.74 19.45
CA THR A 109 -30.14 -8.62 19.37
C THR A 109 -30.97 -8.57 20.64
N LYS A 110 -32.20 -9.09 20.58
CA LYS A 110 -33.08 -9.16 21.75
C LYS A 110 -32.48 -9.92 22.93
N GLN A 111 -31.79 -11.03 22.65
CA GLN A 111 -31.18 -11.91 23.65
C GLN A 111 -29.85 -11.32 24.17
N GLY A 112 -29.08 -10.66 23.31
CA GLY A 112 -27.72 -10.26 23.66
C GLY A 112 -26.76 -11.45 23.66
N VAL A 113 -25.64 -11.28 24.37
CA VAL A 113 -24.53 -12.24 24.45
C VAL A 113 -23.78 -12.09 25.78
N GLN A 114 -23.23 -13.17 26.35
CA GLN A 114 -22.35 -13.08 27.53
C GLN A 114 -20.90 -12.78 27.14
N LEU A 115 -20.67 -11.56 26.67
CA LEU A 115 -19.38 -11.13 26.11
C LEU A 115 -18.20 -11.27 27.12
N PHE A 116 -18.50 -11.20 28.42
CA PHE A 116 -17.54 -11.23 29.53
C PHE A 116 -17.52 -12.55 30.32
N TYR A 117 -18.04 -13.64 29.74
CA TYR A 117 -17.90 -14.98 30.32
C TYR A 117 -16.43 -15.23 30.75
N PRO A 118 -16.15 -15.78 31.96
CA PRO A 118 -17.04 -16.56 32.84
C PRO A 118 -18.00 -15.75 33.71
N GLU A 119 -17.89 -14.42 33.75
CA GLU A 119 -18.88 -13.60 34.44
C GLU A 119 -20.20 -13.62 33.61
N PRO A 120 -21.33 -14.13 34.15
CA PRO A 120 -22.54 -14.40 33.38
C PRO A 120 -23.36 -13.13 33.07
N VAL A 121 -22.69 -12.01 32.76
CA VAL A 121 -23.29 -10.72 32.42
C VAL A 121 -23.67 -10.69 30.96
N TRP A 122 -24.95 -10.45 30.69
CA TRP A 122 -25.48 -10.28 29.34
C TRP A 122 -25.20 -8.87 28.82
N ALA A 123 -24.30 -8.77 27.85
CA ALA A 123 -24.00 -7.55 27.13
C ALA A 123 -25.12 -7.25 26.11
N ILE A 124 -25.76 -6.10 26.29
CA ILE A 124 -26.87 -5.64 25.46
C ILE A 124 -26.70 -4.14 25.21
N SER A 125 -26.72 -3.73 23.95
CA SER A 125 -26.44 -2.34 23.54
C SER A 125 -27.62 -1.38 23.79
N VAL A 126 -28.86 -1.82 23.58
CA VAL A 126 -30.05 -0.96 23.67
C VAL A 126 -30.93 -1.36 24.86
N SER A 127 -31.10 -0.45 25.83
CA SER A 127 -31.90 -0.73 27.04
C SER A 127 -33.36 -1.08 26.72
N ASN A 128 -33.97 -0.42 25.73
CA ASN A 128 -35.36 -0.69 25.32
C ASN A 128 -35.47 -1.99 24.48
N PRO A 129 -36.12 -3.05 24.97
CA PRO A 129 -36.20 -4.34 24.26
C PRO A 129 -36.94 -4.28 22.93
N ARG A 130 -37.84 -3.30 22.73
CA ARG A 130 -38.62 -3.16 21.49
C ARG A 130 -37.78 -2.61 20.32
N ARG A 131 -36.65 -1.96 20.63
CA ARG A 131 -35.72 -1.38 19.63
C ARG A 131 -34.57 -2.33 19.29
N ARG A 132 -34.47 -3.47 19.96
CA ARG A 132 -33.44 -4.49 19.68
C ARG A 132 -33.78 -5.30 18.44
N LEU A 133 -32.75 -5.77 17.74
CA LEU A 133 -32.90 -6.55 16.53
C LEU A 133 -33.56 -7.90 16.84
N LYS A 134 -34.62 -8.22 16.10
CA LYS A 134 -35.23 -9.55 16.08
C LYS A 134 -34.59 -10.33 14.93
N THR A 135 -34.10 -11.54 15.22
CA THR A 135 -33.55 -12.43 14.20
C THR A 135 -34.58 -12.67 13.08
N GLY A 136 -34.18 -12.49 11.82
CA GLY A 136 -35.03 -12.59 10.64
C GLY A 136 -36.03 -11.43 10.46
N GLY A 137 -35.94 -10.38 11.28
CA GLY A 137 -36.81 -9.21 11.19
C GLY A 137 -36.33 -8.16 10.18
N ALA A 138 -37.21 -7.22 9.81
CA ALA A 138 -36.89 -6.14 8.86
C ALA A 138 -35.66 -5.31 9.27
N GLY A 139 -35.48 -5.04 10.57
CA GLY A 139 -34.31 -4.32 11.07
C GLY A 139 -32.98 -5.05 10.81
N GLU A 140 -32.97 -6.38 10.88
CA GLU A 140 -31.77 -7.16 10.56
C GLU A 140 -31.48 -7.13 9.05
N LEU A 141 -32.50 -7.18 8.21
CA LEU A 141 -32.32 -7.09 6.75
C LEU A 141 -31.70 -5.76 6.33
N TRP A 142 -32.06 -4.65 7.00
CA TRP A 142 -31.39 -3.36 6.80
C TRP A 142 -29.92 -3.40 7.22
N VAL A 143 -29.61 -4.02 8.37
CA VAL A 143 -28.21 -4.20 8.82
C VAL A 143 -27.42 -5.02 7.80
N LEU A 144 -28.00 -6.11 7.28
CA LEU A 144 -27.39 -6.91 6.23
C LEU A 144 -27.12 -6.09 4.96
N GLY A 145 -28.11 -5.33 4.48
CA GLY A 145 -27.96 -4.47 3.30
C GLY A 145 -26.87 -3.41 3.48
N ILE A 146 -26.82 -2.76 4.65
CA ILE A 146 -25.78 -1.77 4.98
C ILE A 146 -24.40 -2.45 5.07
N ALA A 147 -24.30 -3.64 5.69
CA ALA A 147 -23.05 -4.37 5.78
C ALA A 147 -22.52 -4.75 4.39
N ILE A 148 -23.38 -5.20 3.46
CA ILE A 148 -23.00 -5.47 2.08
C ILE A 148 -22.52 -4.18 1.37
N ALA A 149 -23.24 -3.07 1.55
CA ALA A 149 -22.81 -1.79 0.98
C ALA A 149 -21.44 -1.33 1.53
N LEU A 150 -21.21 -1.51 2.83
CA LEU A 150 -19.94 -1.22 3.49
C LEU A 150 -18.82 -2.17 3.03
N LEU A 151 -19.11 -3.44 2.75
CA LEU A 151 -18.16 -4.37 2.16
C LEU A 151 -17.74 -3.92 0.76
N CYS A 152 -18.70 -3.59 -0.11
CA CYS A 152 -18.40 -3.07 -1.45
C CYS A 152 -17.55 -1.79 -1.37
N PHE A 153 -17.90 -0.89 -0.45
CA PHE A 153 -17.14 0.33 -0.21
C PHE A 153 -15.73 0.05 0.33
N GLY A 154 -15.59 -0.89 1.27
CA GLY A 154 -14.31 -1.32 1.82
C GLY A 154 -13.40 -1.92 0.76
N ILE A 155 -13.92 -2.78 -0.11
CA ILE A 155 -13.17 -3.36 -1.25
C ILE A 155 -12.73 -2.26 -2.23
N TYR A 156 -13.62 -1.31 -2.55
CA TYR A 156 -13.27 -0.16 -3.39
C TYR A 156 -12.15 0.70 -2.79
N LEU A 157 -12.16 0.90 -1.46
CA LEU A 157 -11.10 1.62 -0.76
C LEU A 157 -9.79 0.83 -0.76
N ALA A 158 -9.83 -0.46 -0.42
CA ALA A 158 -8.67 -1.35 -0.36
C ALA A 158 -7.95 -1.44 -1.71
N ASN A 159 -8.69 -1.56 -2.81
CA ASN A 159 -8.10 -1.57 -4.17
C ASN A 159 -7.43 -0.24 -4.55
N GLY A 160 -7.78 0.86 -3.88
CA GLY A 160 -7.17 2.17 -4.07
C GLY A 160 -6.09 2.52 -3.02
N GLY A 161 -5.47 1.52 -2.37
CA GLY A 161 -4.45 1.73 -1.33
C GLY A 161 -4.99 1.82 0.10
N GLY A 162 -6.29 1.57 0.31
CA GLY A 162 -6.92 1.66 1.62
C GLY A 162 -7.20 3.10 2.06
N ILE A 163 -7.77 3.24 3.27
CA ILE A 163 -8.16 4.54 3.83
C ILE A 163 -6.93 5.38 4.17
N SER A 164 -5.90 4.77 4.77
CA SER A 164 -4.67 5.46 5.16
C SER A 164 -3.98 6.11 3.97
N GLN A 165 -3.84 5.40 2.85
CA GLN A 165 -3.18 5.94 1.66
C GLN A 165 -4.01 7.04 0.99
N LYS A 166 -5.34 6.88 0.88
CA LYS A 166 -6.21 7.93 0.34
C LYS A 166 -6.22 9.19 1.21
N VAL A 167 -6.25 9.04 2.53
CA VAL A 167 -6.14 10.17 3.48
C VAL A 167 -4.78 10.83 3.36
N SER A 168 -3.71 10.04 3.31
CA SER A 168 -2.34 10.55 3.15
C SER A 168 -2.16 11.33 1.86
N GLN A 169 -2.70 10.83 0.74
CA GLN A 169 -2.69 11.53 -0.54
C GLN A 169 -3.52 12.82 -0.51
N SER A 170 -4.70 12.80 0.12
CA SER A 170 -5.55 13.99 0.24
C SER A 170 -4.87 15.10 1.06
N LEU A 171 -4.23 14.71 2.16
CA LEU A 171 -3.45 15.59 3.02
C LEU A 171 -2.09 15.98 2.41
N GLY A 172 -1.63 15.28 1.38
CA GLY A 172 -0.33 15.49 0.73
C GLY A 172 0.86 15.06 1.59
N LEU A 173 0.69 14.01 2.39
CA LEU A 173 1.74 13.40 3.19
C LEU A 173 2.66 12.57 2.30
N LYS A 174 3.98 12.75 2.48
CA LYS A 174 5.03 12.12 1.64
C LYS A 174 4.95 10.58 1.64
N ASP A 175 4.61 9.96 2.76
CA ASP A 175 4.52 8.50 2.88
C ASP A 175 3.54 7.86 1.88
N GLY A 176 2.35 8.47 1.71
CA GLY A 176 1.34 7.97 0.76
C GLY A 176 1.70 8.17 -0.72
N VAL A 177 2.55 9.16 -0.99
CA VAL A 177 3.11 9.47 -2.32
C VAL A 177 4.17 8.42 -2.67
N ILE A 178 5.04 8.05 -1.72
CA ILE A 178 6.07 7.02 -1.90
C ILE A 178 5.42 5.65 -2.15
N GLU A 179 4.41 5.28 -1.36
CA GLU A 179 3.73 4.00 -1.52
C GLU A 179 3.03 3.88 -2.87
N LEU A 180 2.40 4.97 -3.36
CA LEU A 180 1.78 4.96 -4.69
C LEU A 180 2.82 4.86 -5.80
N TYR A 181 3.92 5.60 -5.68
CA TYR A 181 5.03 5.53 -6.62
C TYR A 181 5.58 4.10 -6.70
N ASN A 182 5.90 3.47 -5.56
CA ASN A 182 6.42 2.10 -5.53
C ASN A 182 5.44 1.07 -6.15
N GLN A 183 4.13 1.28 -6.02
CA GLN A 183 3.12 0.38 -6.60
C GLN A 183 2.88 0.59 -8.10
N LYS A 184 3.13 1.79 -8.64
CA LYS A 184 2.70 2.17 -10.00
C LYS A 184 3.84 2.57 -10.93
N ALA A 185 5.02 2.91 -10.44
CA ALA A 185 6.15 3.39 -11.25
C ALA A 185 6.68 2.36 -12.26
N SER A 186 6.40 1.07 -12.04
CA SER A 186 6.79 0.01 -12.99
C SER A 186 5.87 -0.09 -14.21
N THR A 187 4.60 0.35 -14.08
CA THR A 187 3.58 0.19 -15.13
C THR A 187 3.10 1.51 -15.72
N ASN A 188 3.27 2.62 -15.00
CA ASN A 188 2.74 3.92 -15.37
C ASN A 188 3.77 5.01 -15.04
N GLN A 189 3.74 6.10 -15.80
CA GLN A 189 4.39 7.34 -15.39
C GLN A 189 3.69 7.88 -14.15
N VAL A 190 4.47 8.33 -13.17
CA VAL A 190 3.94 8.94 -11.96
C VAL A 190 4.47 10.37 -11.87
N TYR A 191 3.55 11.33 -11.85
CA TYR A 191 3.87 12.74 -11.73
C TYR A 191 3.64 13.20 -10.29
N ALA A 192 4.54 14.03 -9.76
CA ALA A 192 4.36 14.78 -8.54
C ALA A 192 3.80 16.16 -8.86
N ASN A 193 2.61 16.48 -8.35
CA ASN A 193 2.12 17.84 -8.25
C ASN A 193 2.62 18.43 -6.95
N ILE A 194 3.60 19.34 -7.07
CA ILE A 194 4.35 19.91 -5.97
C ILE A 194 3.83 21.32 -5.71
N THR A 195 3.61 21.64 -4.43
CA THR A 195 3.42 23.00 -3.96
C THR A 195 4.58 23.37 -3.05
N GLY A 196 5.33 24.41 -3.37
CA GLY A 196 6.58 24.73 -2.70
C GLY A 196 7.30 25.96 -3.26
N VAL A 197 8.54 26.14 -2.80
CA VAL A 197 9.39 27.25 -3.22
C VAL A 197 10.79 26.77 -3.56
N TRP A 198 11.46 27.47 -4.47
CA TRP A 198 12.86 27.25 -4.76
C TRP A 198 13.71 27.61 -3.54
N ALA A 199 14.70 26.78 -3.21
CA ALA A 199 15.54 27.01 -2.04
C ALA A 199 16.43 28.25 -2.16
N SER A 200 16.81 28.63 -3.37
CA SER A 200 17.71 29.74 -3.68
C SER A 200 17.07 31.11 -3.52
N ASP A 201 15.89 31.32 -4.12
CA ASP A 201 15.24 32.64 -4.22
C ASP A 201 13.85 32.69 -3.57
N ARG A 202 13.35 31.56 -3.06
CA ARG A 202 12.02 31.42 -2.44
C ARG A 202 10.85 31.77 -3.36
N THR A 203 11.07 31.85 -4.66
CA THR A 203 9.99 32.00 -5.64
C THR A 203 9.18 30.71 -5.75
N SER A 204 7.96 30.80 -6.27
CA SER A 204 7.08 29.63 -6.40
C SER A 204 7.71 28.57 -7.30
N ALA A 205 7.77 27.34 -6.77
CA ALA A 205 8.14 26.11 -7.48
C ALA A 205 6.91 25.22 -7.67
N ASP A 206 5.72 25.84 -7.75
CA ASP A 206 4.46 25.11 -7.89
C ASP A 206 4.34 24.57 -9.31
N GLY A 207 4.12 23.26 -9.45
CA GLY A 207 4.12 22.64 -10.76
C GLY A 207 3.89 21.14 -10.75
N LYS A 208 3.77 20.61 -11.97
CA LYS A 208 3.68 19.17 -12.23
C LYS A 208 5.04 18.70 -12.72
N TYR A 209 5.64 17.80 -11.96
CA TYR A 209 6.96 17.23 -12.25
C TYR A 209 6.84 15.73 -12.43
N LEU A 210 7.63 15.13 -13.32
CA LEU A 210 7.71 13.67 -13.44
C LEU A 210 8.61 13.12 -12.34
N ILE A 211 8.20 12.06 -11.64
CA ILE A 211 9.04 11.42 -10.62
C ILE A 211 9.98 10.43 -11.31
N ILE A 212 11.27 10.74 -11.34
CA ILE A 212 12.31 9.86 -11.88
C ILE A 212 12.64 8.77 -10.87
N ALA A 213 12.85 9.15 -9.60
CA ALA A 213 13.29 8.26 -8.54
C ALA A 213 12.85 8.74 -7.15
N ASN A 214 12.94 7.84 -6.16
CA ASN A 214 12.87 8.17 -4.74
C ASN A 214 14.22 7.91 -4.05
N GLU A 215 14.66 8.87 -3.25
CA GLU A 215 15.82 8.74 -2.36
C GLU A 215 15.35 8.95 -0.91
N GLY A 216 15.13 7.85 -0.20
CA GLY A 216 14.59 7.90 1.16
C GLY A 216 13.18 8.50 1.20
N ASN A 217 13.05 9.70 1.78
CA ASN A 217 11.78 10.43 1.89
C ASN A 217 11.65 11.62 0.91
N GLU A 218 12.59 11.74 -0.02
CA GLU A 218 12.61 12.79 -1.04
C GLU A 218 12.53 12.17 -2.44
N PHE A 219 12.07 12.97 -3.40
CA PHE A 219 11.91 12.58 -4.79
C PHE A 219 12.88 13.33 -5.67
N ILE A 220 13.40 12.63 -6.67
CA ILE A 220 14.09 13.22 -7.80
C ILE A 220 13.05 13.38 -8.90
N VAL A 221 12.84 14.61 -9.29
CA VAL A 221 11.77 15.01 -10.20
C VAL A 221 12.32 15.78 -11.39
N SER A 222 11.75 15.56 -12.57
CA SER A 222 12.07 16.30 -13.78
C SER A 222 10.91 17.14 -14.27
N ASP A 223 11.24 18.24 -14.93
CA ASP A 223 10.34 19.05 -15.76
C ASP A 223 11.04 19.29 -17.12
N GLU A 224 10.36 19.94 -18.07
CA GLU A 224 10.91 20.31 -19.38
C GLU A 224 12.23 21.12 -19.28
N LYS A 225 12.46 21.78 -18.14
CA LYS A 225 13.61 22.65 -17.91
C LYS A 225 14.82 21.96 -17.27
N GLY A 226 14.64 20.85 -16.55
CA GLY A 226 15.72 20.25 -15.79
C GLY A 226 15.29 19.26 -14.71
N ILE A 227 16.26 18.83 -13.91
CA ILE A 227 16.09 17.82 -12.85
C ILE A 227 16.32 18.47 -11.48
N TYR A 228 15.47 18.13 -10.52
CA TYR A 228 15.43 18.73 -9.20
C TYR A 228 15.22 17.66 -8.13
N LYS A 229 15.71 17.91 -6.93
CA LYS A 229 15.44 17.06 -5.76
C LYS A 229 14.59 17.81 -4.75
N THR A 230 13.54 17.15 -4.28
CA THR A 230 12.71 17.70 -3.20
C THR A 230 13.51 17.71 -1.89
N GLY A 231 13.32 18.74 -1.07
CA GLY A 231 14.09 18.95 0.18
C GLY A 231 15.43 19.64 0.00
N GLU A 232 16.00 19.65 -1.22
CA GLU A 232 17.23 20.38 -1.55
C GLU A 232 16.95 21.60 -2.42
N GLN A 233 16.72 21.43 -3.73
CA GLN A 233 16.45 22.55 -4.64
C GLN A 233 15.01 23.05 -4.52
N ILE A 234 14.06 22.14 -4.27
CA ILE A 234 12.65 22.46 -4.08
C ILE A 234 12.23 22.16 -2.65
N ILE A 235 11.89 23.21 -1.90
CA ILE A 235 11.37 23.08 -0.54
C ILE A 235 9.85 22.87 -0.64
N THR A 236 9.42 21.65 -0.38
CA THR A 236 8.02 21.22 -0.58
C THR A 236 7.17 21.49 0.65
N SER A 237 6.03 22.15 0.44
CA SER A 237 4.99 22.32 1.46
C SER A 237 3.92 21.23 1.34
N LYS A 238 3.61 20.81 0.10
CA LYS A 238 2.69 19.73 -0.19
C LYS A 238 3.18 18.97 -1.43
N VAL A 239 3.06 17.65 -1.41
CA VAL A 239 3.32 16.79 -2.57
C VAL A 239 2.11 15.89 -2.76
N SER A 240 1.56 15.84 -3.96
CA SER A 240 0.54 14.85 -4.34
C SER A 240 0.93 14.18 -5.64
N THR A 241 0.51 12.94 -5.85
CA THR A 241 0.84 12.16 -7.04
C THR A 241 -0.33 12.05 -7.99
N VAL A 242 -0.04 12.13 -9.30
CA VAL A 242 -0.97 11.86 -10.38
C VAL A 242 -0.37 10.77 -11.27
N VAL A 243 -1.10 9.67 -11.44
CA VAL A 243 -0.71 8.59 -12.35
C VAL A 243 -1.03 9.02 -13.78
N GLY A 244 -0.02 9.04 -14.64
CA GLY A 244 -0.11 9.36 -16.06
C GLY A 244 -0.36 8.14 -16.94
N SER A 245 0.12 8.21 -18.19
CA SER A 245 0.04 7.14 -19.17
C SER A 245 0.76 5.87 -18.70
N VAL A 246 0.38 4.74 -19.28
CA VAL A 246 1.10 3.48 -19.13
C VAL A 246 2.52 3.70 -19.64
N ALA A 247 3.52 3.31 -18.85
CA ALA A 247 4.91 3.38 -19.24
C ALA A 247 5.67 2.24 -18.57
N LYS A 248 6.61 1.65 -19.31
CA LYS A 248 7.48 0.60 -18.79
C LYS A 248 8.81 1.22 -18.39
N THR A 249 9.13 1.09 -17.12
CA THR A 249 10.44 1.48 -16.59
C THR A 249 11.36 0.26 -16.57
N GLU A 250 12.46 0.30 -17.32
CA GLU A 250 13.50 -0.74 -17.33
C GLU A 250 14.81 -0.17 -16.77
N ILE A 251 15.49 -0.94 -15.92
CA ILE A 251 16.82 -0.60 -15.41
C ILE A 251 17.81 -1.59 -16.03
N LYS A 252 18.84 -1.07 -16.70
CA LYS A 252 19.93 -1.86 -17.31
C LYS A 252 21.26 -1.37 -16.79
N SER A 253 22.18 -2.28 -16.49
CA SER A 253 23.57 -1.93 -16.20
C SER A 253 24.38 -2.07 -17.48
N ILE A 254 25.18 -1.05 -17.80
CA ILE A 254 26.17 -1.09 -18.88
C ILE A 254 27.55 -0.95 -18.26
N SER A 255 28.47 -1.78 -18.73
CA SER A 255 29.88 -1.76 -18.33
C SER A 255 30.72 -1.34 -19.53
N PHE A 256 31.67 -0.45 -19.28
CA PHE A 256 32.67 -0.01 -20.24
C PHE A 256 34.03 -0.52 -19.77
N ASP A 257 34.80 -1.12 -20.69
CA ASP A 257 36.14 -1.65 -20.45
C ASP A 257 37.11 -1.03 -21.46
N ASP A 258 37.36 0.27 -21.28
CA ASP A 258 38.24 1.07 -22.13
C ASP A 258 37.72 1.18 -23.58
N GLU A 259 36.47 1.65 -23.70
CA GLU A 259 35.78 1.79 -24.98
C GLU A 259 35.17 3.19 -25.14
N GLU A 260 34.90 3.60 -26.39
CA GLU A 260 34.19 4.84 -26.68
C GLU A 260 32.74 4.77 -26.18
N ALA A 261 32.44 5.53 -25.12
CA ALA A 261 31.13 5.50 -24.49
C ALA A 261 29.98 5.95 -25.43
N ILE A 262 30.29 6.80 -26.42
CA ILE A 262 29.29 7.36 -27.35
C ILE A 262 28.62 6.27 -28.18
N ALA A 263 29.35 5.25 -28.62
CA ALA A 263 28.82 4.24 -29.53
C ALA A 263 27.65 3.49 -28.88
N GLN A 264 27.86 2.99 -27.65
CA GLN A 264 26.84 2.28 -26.89
C GLN A 264 25.67 3.19 -26.46
N LEU A 265 25.95 4.44 -26.06
CA LEU A 265 24.91 5.41 -25.69
C LEU A 265 24.05 5.84 -26.88
N SER A 266 24.65 5.97 -28.07
CA SER A 266 23.93 6.29 -29.31
C SER A 266 23.09 5.10 -29.80
N GLU A 267 23.59 3.87 -29.65
CA GLU A 267 22.82 2.65 -29.94
C GLU A 267 21.59 2.54 -29.03
N LEU A 268 21.71 2.88 -27.75
CA LEU A 268 20.57 2.97 -26.85
C LEU A 268 19.54 4.00 -27.29
N GLN A 269 19.98 5.18 -27.73
CA GLN A 269 19.08 6.22 -28.25
C GLN A 269 18.30 5.74 -29.48
N GLN A 270 18.96 4.97 -30.37
CA GLN A 270 18.33 4.41 -31.57
C GLN A 270 17.39 3.25 -31.24
N THR A 271 17.72 2.43 -30.24
CA THR A 271 16.92 1.28 -29.83
C THR A 271 15.62 1.70 -29.15
N TYR A 272 15.64 2.83 -28.43
CA TYR A 272 14.49 3.36 -27.69
C TYR A 272 14.13 4.79 -28.14
N PRO A 273 13.58 4.96 -29.36
CA PRO A 273 13.21 6.28 -29.85
C PRO A 273 12.07 6.87 -29.00
N GLY A 274 12.29 8.07 -28.46
CA GLY A 274 11.31 8.79 -27.65
C GLY A 274 11.19 8.33 -26.19
N ALA A 275 12.05 7.41 -25.72
CA ALA A 275 12.12 7.07 -24.30
C ALA A 275 12.93 8.11 -23.52
N GLU A 276 12.51 8.41 -22.29
CA GLU A 276 13.31 9.22 -21.38
C GLU A 276 14.35 8.32 -20.70
N ILE A 277 15.63 8.63 -20.91
CA ILE A 277 16.76 7.80 -20.47
C ILE A 277 17.63 8.60 -19.49
N TYR A 278 17.81 8.06 -18.30
CA TYR A 278 18.60 8.65 -17.21
C TYR A 278 19.74 7.73 -16.79
N LEU A 279 20.95 8.29 -16.68
CA LEU A 279 22.17 7.58 -16.33
C LEU A 279 22.59 7.89 -14.89
N THR A 280 22.95 6.85 -14.13
CA THR A 280 23.45 6.96 -12.76
C THR A 280 24.66 6.04 -12.58
N GLY A 281 25.75 6.53 -12.00
CA GLY A 281 26.95 5.74 -11.79
C GLY A 281 28.22 6.55 -11.92
N GLU A 282 29.36 5.89 -12.07
CA GLU A 282 30.68 6.53 -12.15
C GLU A 282 31.47 5.89 -13.30
N LEU A 283 32.04 6.73 -14.15
CA LEU A 283 32.94 6.32 -15.23
C LEU A 283 34.27 7.04 -15.10
N ALA A 284 35.36 6.30 -15.09
CA ALA A 284 36.69 6.87 -15.29
C ALA A 284 36.84 7.26 -16.76
N ILE A 285 37.38 8.46 -17.02
CA ILE A 285 37.56 9.03 -18.36
C ILE A 285 39.01 9.47 -18.58
N ASP A 286 39.45 9.41 -19.83
CA ASP A 286 40.84 9.67 -20.21
C ASP A 286 41.22 11.16 -20.20
N PHE A 287 40.33 12.04 -20.67
CA PHE A 287 40.61 13.47 -20.82
C PHE A 287 39.62 14.31 -19.99
N PRO A 288 39.75 14.32 -18.64
CA PRO A 288 38.85 15.05 -17.76
C PRO A 288 38.83 16.56 -18.02
N GLU A 289 39.93 17.12 -18.53
CA GLU A 289 40.06 18.55 -18.89
C GLU A 289 39.14 19.01 -20.04
N ASP A 290 38.73 18.10 -20.92
CA ASP A 290 37.85 18.42 -22.05
C ASP A 290 36.36 18.43 -21.66
N VAL A 291 36.03 17.92 -20.46
CA VAL A 291 34.67 17.82 -19.98
C VAL A 291 34.24 19.12 -19.32
N LYS A 292 33.45 19.91 -20.04
CA LYS A 292 32.84 21.14 -19.52
C LYS A 292 31.44 20.86 -18.99
N ILE A 293 31.30 20.84 -17.67
CA ILE A 293 30.00 20.66 -17.01
C ILE A 293 29.33 22.03 -16.82
N PRO A 294 28.24 22.34 -17.55
CA PRO A 294 27.51 23.59 -17.33
C PRO A 294 26.79 23.52 -15.98
N VAL A 295 27.10 24.45 -15.08
CA VAL A 295 26.39 24.61 -13.80
C VAL A 295 25.16 25.47 -14.05
N GLU A 296 23.98 24.84 -14.02
CA GLU A 296 22.71 25.54 -14.14
C GLU A 296 22.20 25.92 -12.75
N PRO A 297 21.88 27.21 -12.50
CA PRO A 297 21.36 27.62 -11.21
C PRO A 297 20.02 26.93 -10.94
N ASN A 298 19.83 26.51 -9.68
CA ASN A 298 18.61 25.87 -9.17
C ASN A 298 18.32 24.44 -9.67
N GLN A 299 19.22 23.82 -10.42
CA GLN A 299 19.10 22.42 -10.82
C GLN A 299 19.99 21.52 -9.97
N MET A 300 19.61 20.24 -9.91
CA MET A 300 20.45 19.20 -9.34
C MET A 300 21.70 19.03 -10.20
N VAL A 301 22.85 18.83 -9.54
CA VAL A 301 24.10 18.50 -10.23
C VAL A 301 23.98 17.08 -10.77
N THR A 302 23.69 16.98 -12.07
CA THR A 302 23.47 15.71 -12.78
C THR A 302 24.76 15.03 -13.23
N ALA A 303 25.86 15.79 -13.32
CA ALA A 303 27.19 15.28 -13.58
C ALA A 303 28.22 16.04 -12.73
N GLU A 304 29.15 15.32 -12.13
CA GLU A 304 30.24 15.88 -11.33
C GLU A 304 31.56 15.21 -11.69
N LEU A 305 32.61 16.01 -11.91
CA LEU A 305 33.95 15.50 -12.21
C LEU A 305 34.79 15.49 -10.93
N VAL A 306 35.24 14.32 -10.52
CA VAL A 306 36.10 14.11 -9.34
C VAL A 306 37.40 13.45 -9.79
N GLY A 307 38.45 14.26 -10.00
CA GLY A 307 39.71 13.77 -10.56
C GLY A 307 39.54 13.31 -12.01
N SER A 308 39.77 12.03 -12.28
CA SER A 308 39.54 11.38 -13.58
C SER A 308 38.19 10.64 -13.66
N SER A 309 37.37 10.69 -12.60
CA SER A 309 36.06 10.04 -12.57
C SER A 309 34.94 11.04 -12.85
N LEU A 310 34.10 10.73 -13.82
CA LEU A 310 32.86 11.43 -14.09
C LEU A 310 31.70 10.67 -13.43
N LYS A 311 31.11 11.29 -12.40
CA LYS A 311 29.96 10.76 -11.68
C LYS A 311 28.66 11.32 -12.27
N PHE A 312 27.73 10.43 -12.59
CA PHE A 312 26.39 10.78 -13.06
C PHE A 312 25.35 10.53 -11.96
N ASN A 313 24.49 11.53 -11.74
CA ASN A 313 23.32 11.42 -10.88
C ASN A 313 22.08 11.75 -11.71
N TYR A 314 21.41 10.72 -12.25
CA TYR A 314 20.23 10.88 -13.12
C TYR A 314 20.46 11.82 -14.31
N CYS A 315 21.63 11.76 -14.94
CA CYS A 315 21.94 12.59 -16.10
C CYS A 315 21.12 12.14 -17.32
N GLY A 316 20.50 13.08 -18.03
CA GLY A 316 19.80 12.76 -19.28
C GLY A 316 20.76 12.29 -20.38
N LEU A 317 20.32 11.36 -21.22
CA LEU A 317 21.15 10.74 -22.25
C LEU A 317 21.83 11.73 -23.20
N GLU A 318 21.11 12.74 -23.70
CA GLU A 318 21.69 13.74 -24.61
C GLU A 318 22.84 14.53 -23.96
N ARG A 319 22.67 14.87 -22.67
CA ARG A 319 23.69 15.57 -21.88
C ARG A 319 24.89 14.66 -21.60
N ALA A 320 24.66 13.38 -21.30
CA ALA A 320 25.73 12.41 -21.11
C ALA A 320 26.55 12.20 -22.41
N ILE A 321 25.90 12.09 -23.57
CA ILE A 321 26.57 11.98 -24.88
C ILE A 321 27.41 13.22 -25.17
N ALA A 322 26.91 14.42 -24.84
CA ALA A 322 27.66 15.66 -25.03
C ALA A 322 28.91 15.73 -24.13
N LEU A 323 28.83 15.25 -22.88
CA LEU A 323 29.94 15.26 -21.92
C LEU A 323 31.00 14.20 -22.24
N LEU A 324 30.60 13.04 -22.76
CA LEU A 324 31.50 11.92 -23.09
C LEU A 324 32.05 11.99 -24.51
N LYS A 325 31.89 13.13 -25.20
CA LYS A 325 32.32 13.27 -26.59
C LYS A 325 33.85 13.21 -26.70
N GLY A 326 34.37 12.17 -27.38
CA GLY A 326 35.80 11.94 -27.57
C GLY A 326 36.50 11.29 -26.37
N GLN A 327 35.73 10.75 -25.42
CA GLN A 327 36.25 10.10 -24.21
C GLN A 327 36.14 8.58 -24.33
N TYR A 328 37.19 7.90 -23.88
CA TYR A 328 37.12 6.48 -23.52
C TYR A 328 36.70 6.37 -22.06
N ALA A 329 35.86 5.39 -21.77
CA ALA A 329 35.30 5.20 -20.44
C ALA A 329 35.64 3.82 -19.88
N VAL A 330 35.91 3.78 -18.58
CA VAL A 330 36.05 2.54 -17.80
C VAL A 330 35.13 2.61 -16.59
N GLY A 331 34.28 1.61 -16.40
CA GLY A 331 33.39 1.52 -15.25
C GLY A 331 31.98 1.07 -15.60
N THR A 332 31.07 1.19 -14.64
CA THR A 332 29.69 0.71 -14.76
C THR A 332 28.70 1.83 -14.47
N ILE A 333 27.68 1.94 -15.33
CA ILE A 333 26.55 2.85 -15.11
C ILE A 333 25.24 2.07 -15.18
N GLU A 334 24.30 2.49 -14.34
CA GLU A 334 22.92 2.09 -14.39
C GLU A 334 22.13 3.07 -15.26
N ILE A 335 21.32 2.51 -16.15
CA ILE A 335 20.53 3.24 -17.12
C ILE A 335 19.07 2.93 -16.85
N ARG A 336 18.32 3.97 -16.52
CA ARG A 336 16.87 3.91 -16.34
C ARG A 336 16.20 4.39 -17.62
N ILE A 337 15.44 3.50 -18.24
CA ILE A 337 14.72 3.73 -19.50
C ILE A 337 13.24 3.80 -19.16
N VAL A 338 12.60 4.94 -19.42
CA VAL A 338 11.16 5.13 -19.25
C VAL A 338 10.52 5.20 -20.63
N GLN A 339 9.81 4.13 -21.02
CA GLN A 339 9.14 4.03 -22.31
C GLN A 339 7.63 4.21 -22.14
N SER A 340 7.09 5.31 -22.65
CA SER A 340 5.65 5.60 -22.74
C SER A 340 4.97 4.91 -23.91
#